data_AF-A0A813RVZ1-F1
#
_entry.id   AF-A0A813RVZ1-F1
#
_cell.length_a   1.000
_cell.length_b   1.000
_cell.length_c   1.000
_cell.angle_alpha   90.00
_cell.angle_beta   90.00
_cell.angle_gamma   90.00
#
_symmetry.space_group_name_H-M   'P 1'
#
loop_
_entity.id
_entity.type
_entity.pdbx_description
1 polymer ?
#
loop_
_entity_poly.entity_id
_entity_poly.type
_entity_poly.pdbx_seq_one_letter_code
_entity_poly.pdbx_strand_id
1 'polypeptide(L)'
;MDESWNPEPPPEIVKIQKEDLIGDTLFSKHWLCEILLKIIKQIETEETKPDEIKEISSDFEKELCDLWDMTVEKDVCLALDEYNSIQIFEGYIRKYDQVYPRAIEILIGILVNMSTMSKEICHKILNNTSLIHYLLFNVLSQMADVPTITQVIRLFDVFLTTNEIKLNFVNFLKSDLTDLLSIENDEISLNWKKLIEKFFYILDNSLNADLLDTTSQFLFDLIDSDDFLLNVFSSDSKIVDYICSAAMTRFSLDHKSKVYNSSKFTNRTPNVSQTPKVLETQISQEDIGTIDTLFNNYFLCLQTLSTSEQGAMALFSKCEIVINLFNFYLEKCLPTFNDWEVKSSHSLKACVSNESLQNFICITSVLNCLIPDKDATNVIKIDETFFRSLFTFCKYFLDYFNELSKADQINESIEQNLKIAKSNMVDLVNNLNGVKQDKIVNELINSCINLL
;
A
#
# COMPACT_ATOMS: atom_id res chain seq x y z
N MET A 1 -0.14 -0.99 63.37
CA MET A 1 -0.11 -1.59 62.03
C MET A 1 1.29 -1.35 61.54
N ASP A 2 2.16 -2.36 61.68
CA ASP A 2 3.53 -2.27 61.20
C ASP A 2 3.50 -2.28 59.67
N GLU A 3 3.81 -1.14 59.08
CA GLU A 3 4.21 -1.04 57.68
C GLU A 3 5.51 -1.83 57.54
N SER A 4 5.43 -2.99 56.88
CA SER A 4 6.56 -3.82 56.54
C SER A 4 7.54 -3.00 55.70
N TRP A 5 8.57 -2.48 56.36
CA TRP A 5 9.72 -1.84 55.75
C TRP A 5 10.33 -2.86 54.78
N ASN A 6 10.18 -2.64 53.47
CA ASN A 6 10.91 -3.43 52.48
C ASN A 6 12.32 -2.84 52.43
N PRO A 7 13.36 -3.54 52.91
CA PRO A 7 14.72 -3.01 52.86
C PRO A 7 15.10 -2.72 51.40
N GLU A 8 15.81 -1.62 51.17
CA GLU A 8 16.35 -1.30 49.85
C GLU A 8 17.19 -2.48 49.34
N PRO A 9 17.04 -2.86 48.05
CA PRO A 9 17.80 -3.98 47.51
C PRO A 9 19.31 -3.72 47.65
N PRO A 10 20.09 -4.75 48.03
CA PRO A 10 21.53 -4.66 48.16
C PRO A 10 22.19 -3.96 46.94
N PRO A 11 23.21 -3.10 47.15
CA PRO A 11 23.85 -2.35 46.06
C PRO A 11 24.35 -3.22 44.89
N GLU A 12 24.80 -4.44 45.19
CA GLU A 12 25.24 -5.43 44.19
C GLU A 12 24.08 -5.88 43.28
N ILE A 13 22.89 -6.09 43.85
CA ILE A 13 21.70 -6.49 43.08
C ILE A 13 21.25 -5.34 42.17
N VAL A 14 21.27 -4.10 42.67
CA VAL A 14 20.95 -2.91 41.86
C VAL A 14 21.94 -2.75 40.70
N LYS A 15 23.22 -3.07 40.92
CA LYS A 15 24.24 -3.00 39.88
C LYS A 15 24.04 -4.07 38.81
N ILE A 16 23.81 -5.33 39.21
CA ILE A 16 23.53 -6.44 38.28
C ILE A 16 22.27 -6.15 37.47
N GLN A 17 21.21 -5.65 38.13
CA GLN A 17 19.98 -5.26 37.46
C GLN A 17 20.21 -4.17 36.42
N LYS A 18 21.06 -3.17 36.70
CA LYS A 18 21.42 -2.14 35.72
C LYS A 18 22.29 -2.67 34.57
N GLU A 19 23.17 -3.63 34.82
CA GLU A 19 24.02 -4.24 33.78
C GLU A 19 23.20 -5.11 32.82
N ASP A 20 22.12 -5.72 33.32
CA ASP A 20 21.18 -6.53 32.54
C ASP A 20 20.22 -5.70 31.66
N LEU A 21 20.10 -4.38 31.88
CA LEU A 21 19.23 -3.54 31.05
C LEU A 21 19.78 -3.38 29.63
N ILE A 22 18.88 -3.39 28.65
CA ILE A 22 19.16 -3.07 27.25
C ILE A 22 19.09 -1.55 27.08
N GLY A 23 20.24 -0.91 26.85
CA GLY A 23 20.31 0.54 26.69
C GLY A 23 19.71 1.28 27.89
N ASP A 24 18.82 2.23 27.63
CA ASP A 24 18.07 2.96 28.66
C ASP A 24 16.67 2.38 28.93
N THR A 25 16.37 1.20 28.38
CA THR A 25 15.06 0.54 28.52
C THR A 25 14.95 -0.25 29.83
N LEU A 26 13.74 -0.71 30.15
CA LEU A 26 13.48 -1.64 31.26
C LEU A 26 13.63 -3.12 30.85
N PHE A 27 14.07 -3.39 29.63
CA PHE A 27 14.14 -4.74 29.08
C PHE A 27 15.45 -5.44 29.45
N SER A 28 15.37 -6.76 29.67
CA SER A 28 16.48 -7.60 30.11
C SER A 28 17.24 -8.21 28.93
N LYS A 29 18.58 -8.06 28.93
CA LYS A 29 19.51 -8.74 28.03
C LYS A 29 19.47 -10.24 28.26
N HIS A 30 19.42 -10.69 29.52
CA HIS A 30 19.36 -12.10 29.86
C HIS A 30 18.11 -12.76 29.26
N TRP A 31 16.95 -12.13 29.42
CA TRP A 31 15.70 -12.63 28.83
C TRP A 31 15.80 -12.70 27.30
N LEU A 32 16.38 -11.68 26.66
CA LEU A 32 16.61 -11.68 25.21
C LEU A 32 17.47 -12.88 24.78
N CYS A 33 18.58 -13.14 25.48
CA CYS A 33 19.44 -14.29 25.23
C CYS A 33 18.70 -15.62 25.44
N GLU A 34 17.85 -15.73 26.46
CA GLU A 34 17.05 -16.94 26.69
C GLU A 34 16.12 -17.24 25.51
N ILE A 35 15.45 -16.23 24.94
CA ILE A 35 14.59 -16.42 23.76
C ILE A 35 15.41 -16.87 22.54
N LEU A 36 16.55 -16.22 22.27
CA LEU A 36 17.42 -16.62 21.17
C LEU A 36 17.94 -18.06 21.32
N LEU A 37 18.30 -18.46 22.54
CA LEU A 37 18.70 -19.85 22.83
C LEU A 37 17.57 -20.85 22.65
N LYS A 38 16.32 -20.49 22.97
CA LYS A 38 15.14 -21.33 22.70
C LYS A 38 14.95 -21.54 21.18
N ILE A 39 15.08 -20.47 20.39
CA ILE A 39 15.03 -20.54 18.91
C ILE A 39 16.12 -21.48 18.39
N ILE A 40 17.37 -21.29 18.82
CA ILE A 40 18.51 -22.15 18.43
C ILE A 40 18.24 -23.61 18.80
N LYS A 41 17.79 -23.87 20.04
CA LYS A 41 17.51 -25.22 20.49
C LYS A 41 16.41 -25.88 19.65
N GLN A 42 15.39 -25.14 19.24
CA GLN A 42 14.36 -25.68 18.34
C GLN A 42 14.99 -26.05 16.99
N ILE A 43 15.79 -25.16 16.39
CA ILE A 43 16.55 -25.40 15.15
C ILE A 43 17.45 -26.65 15.26
N GLU A 44 18.04 -26.94 16.41
CA GLU A 44 18.93 -28.10 16.56
C GLU A 44 18.19 -29.41 16.80
N THR A 45 17.07 -29.38 17.54
CA THR A 45 16.47 -30.59 18.11
C THR A 45 15.24 -31.09 17.37
N GLU A 46 14.51 -30.23 16.66
CA GLU A 46 13.25 -30.61 16.05
C GLU A 46 13.42 -30.95 14.56
N GLU A 47 13.17 -32.20 14.19
CA GLU A 47 13.06 -32.61 12.79
C GLU A 47 11.70 -32.22 12.21
N THR A 48 11.71 -31.63 11.02
CA THR A 48 10.49 -31.21 10.32
C THR A 48 10.00 -32.30 9.38
N LYS A 49 8.67 -32.47 9.35
CA LYS A 49 7.98 -33.19 8.28
C LYS A 49 7.31 -32.13 7.40
N PRO A 50 7.64 -32.04 6.09
CA PRO A 50 7.20 -30.93 5.24
C PRO A 50 5.68 -30.77 5.10
N ASP A 51 4.89 -31.81 5.39
CA ASP A 51 3.46 -31.85 5.08
C ASP A 51 2.53 -31.52 6.27
N GLU A 52 3.08 -31.11 7.42
CA GLU A 52 2.29 -30.82 8.62
C GLU A 52 2.54 -29.39 9.10
N ILE A 53 1.55 -28.51 8.87
CA ILE A 53 1.49 -27.20 9.51
C ILE A 53 1.20 -27.42 10.99
N LYS A 54 2.02 -26.82 11.85
CA LYS A 54 1.95 -26.95 13.30
C LYS A 54 1.83 -25.58 13.96
N GLU A 55 1.18 -25.58 15.12
CA GLU A 55 1.18 -24.44 16.01
C GLU A 55 2.41 -24.51 16.93
N ILE A 56 3.07 -23.38 17.13
CA ILE A 56 4.07 -23.26 18.20
C ILE A 56 3.35 -23.27 19.56
N SER A 57 4.03 -23.70 20.63
CA SER A 57 3.43 -23.68 21.97
C SER A 57 3.02 -22.26 22.37
N SER A 58 1.88 -22.11 23.05
CA SER A 58 1.36 -20.80 23.49
C SER A 58 2.36 -19.96 24.26
N ASP A 59 3.19 -20.58 25.10
CA ASP A 59 4.19 -19.88 25.91
C ASP A 59 5.30 -19.30 25.03
N PHE A 60 5.77 -20.08 24.05
CA PHE A 60 6.78 -19.63 23.11
C PHE A 60 6.24 -18.58 22.14
N GLU A 61 5.00 -18.72 21.67
CA GLU A 61 4.36 -17.68 20.86
C GLU A 61 4.26 -16.37 21.63
N LYS A 62 3.83 -16.43 22.90
CA LYS A 62 3.75 -15.25 23.75
C LYS A 62 5.11 -14.58 23.90
N GLU A 63 6.16 -15.35 24.14
CA GLU A 63 7.53 -14.83 24.26
C GLU A 63 8.02 -14.17 22.96
N LEU A 64 7.73 -14.77 21.80
CA LEU A 64 8.04 -14.18 20.50
C LEU A 64 7.23 -12.90 20.23
N CYS A 65 5.96 -12.87 20.60
CA CYS A 65 5.12 -11.66 20.51
C CYS A 65 5.65 -10.56 21.43
N ASP A 66 5.98 -10.89 22.68
CA ASP A 66 6.57 -9.94 23.64
C ASP A 66 7.87 -9.36 23.07
N LEU A 67 8.72 -10.20 22.44
CA LEU A 67 9.93 -9.74 21.76
C LEU A 67 9.64 -8.83 20.56
N TRP A 68 8.63 -9.16 19.75
CA TRP A 68 8.20 -8.32 18.64
C TRP A 68 7.75 -6.95 19.13
N ASP A 69 6.90 -6.88 20.16
CA ASP A 69 6.46 -5.62 20.75
C ASP A 69 7.64 -4.80 21.29
N MET A 70 8.66 -5.43 21.86
CA MET A 70 9.86 -4.75 22.34
C MET A 70 10.72 -4.15 21.22
N THR A 71 10.68 -4.71 20.01
CA THR A 71 11.50 -4.25 18.88
C THR A 71 11.06 -2.93 18.26
N VAL A 72 10.01 -2.29 18.80
CA VAL A 72 9.75 -0.87 18.52
C VAL A 72 10.82 0.05 19.13
N GLU A 73 11.57 -0.43 20.14
CA GLU A 73 12.66 0.29 20.76
C GLU A 73 14.00 0.01 20.05
N LYS A 74 14.67 1.07 19.62
CA LYS A 74 15.94 0.99 18.87
C LYS A 74 17.02 0.23 19.64
N ASP A 75 17.13 0.42 20.96
CA ASP A 75 18.14 -0.25 21.78
C ASP A 75 17.96 -1.78 21.78
N VAL A 76 16.71 -2.26 21.72
CA VAL A 76 16.39 -3.69 21.60
C VAL A 76 16.84 -4.23 20.24
N CYS A 77 16.60 -3.50 19.16
CA CYS A 77 17.09 -3.88 17.83
C CYS A 77 18.61 -3.97 17.77
N LEU A 78 19.32 -3.02 18.40
CA LEU A 78 20.79 -3.01 18.46
C LEU A 78 21.32 -4.20 19.27
N ALA A 79 20.69 -4.53 20.41
CA ALA A 79 21.06 -5.70 21.20
C ALA A 79 20.82 -7.02 20.45
N LEU A 80 19.70 -7.12 19.72
CA LEU A 80 19.41 -8.25 18.84
C LEU A 80 20.47 -8.42 17.75
N ASP A 81 20.91 -7.34 17.11
CA ASP A 81 21.98 -7.36 16.10
C ASP A 81 23.33 -7.76 16.72
N GLU A 82 23.66 -7.27 17.92
CA GLU A 82 24.86 -7.68 18.67
C GLU A 82 24.89 -9.21 18.93
N TYR A 83 23.73 -9.81 19.16
CA TYR A 83 23.59 -11.26 19.38
C TYR A 83 23.44 -12.09 18.10
N ASN A 84 23.70 -11.51 16.91
CA ASN A 84 23.57 -12.20 15.61
C ASN A 84 22.17 -12.79 15.38
N SER A 85 21.13 -12.11 15.87
CA SER A 85 19.75 -12.57 15.72
C SER A 85 19.33 -12.74 14.27
N ILE A 86 19.84 -11.94 13.32
CA ILE A 86 19.53 -12.05 11.89
C ILE A 86 19.85 -13.46 11.38
N GLN A 87 21.03 -14.00 11.70
CA GLN A 87 21.44 -15.34 11.28
C GLN A 87 20.63 -16.43 11.99
N ILE A 88 20.27 -16.22 13.27
CA ILE A 88 19.43 -17.14 14.04
C ILE A 88 18.03 -17.21 13.41
N PHE A 89 17.43 -16.06 13.11
CA PHE A 89 16.11 -15.96 12.49
C PHE A 89 16.13 -16.53 11.08
N GLU A 90 17.15 -16.24 10.27
CA GLU A 90 17.34 -16.87 8.96
C GLU A 90 17.38 -18.40 9.07
N GLY A 91 18.16 -18.93 10.02
CA GLY A 91 18.24 -20.38 10.26
C GLY A 91 16.89 -20.99 10.63
N TYR A 92 16.09 -20.29 11.45
CA TYR A 92 14.74 -20.72 11.78
C TYR A 92 13.82 -20.67 10.56
N ILE A 93 13.79 -19.55 9.85
CA ILE A 93 12.95 -19.32 8.68
C ILE A 93 13.20 -20.40 7.63
N ARG A 94 14.47 -20.68 7.31
CA ARG A 94 14.81 -21.69 6.31
C ARG A 94 14.39 -23.10 6.67
N LYS A 95 14.36 -23.42 7.96
CA LYS A 95 14.07 -24.77 8.44
C LYS A 95 12.57 -25.02 8.61
N TYR A 96 11.81 -23.96 8.93
CA TYR A 96 10.43 -24.07 9.42
C TYR A 96 9.41 -23.24 8.62
N ASP A 97 9.77 -22.64 7.48
CA ASP A 97 8.87 -21.85 6.61
C ASP A 97 7.53 -22.53 6.32
N GLN A 98 7.54 -23.84 6.03
CA GLN A 98 6.33 -24.61 5.74
C GLN A 98 5.65 -25.23 6.97
N VAL A 99 6.27 -25.14 8.16
CA VAL A 99 5.81 -25.86 9.36
C VAL A 99 5.21 -24.91 10.40
N TYR A 100 5.84 -23.76 10.66
CA TYR A 100 5.45 -22.84 11.74
C TYR A 100 5.12 -21.42 11.23
N PRO A 101 4.11 -21.21 10.34
CA PRO A 101 3.84 -19.91 9.72
C PRO A 101 3.76 -18.75 10.73
N ARG A 102 3.10 -18.96 11.88
CA ARG A 102 2.99 -17.94 12.94
C ARG A 102 4.34 -17.50 13.51
N ALA A 103 5.26 -18.44 13.73
CA ALA A 103 6.61 -18.09 14.19
C ALA A 103 7.37 -17.31 13.11
N ILE A 104 7.24 -17.73 11.85
CA ILE A 104 7.88 -17.08 10.70
C ILE A 104 7.38 -15.64 10.54
N GLU A 105 6.07 -15.44 10.60
CA GLU A 105 5.44 -14.13 10.61
C GLU A 105 6.07 -13.22 11.67
N ILE A 106 6.15 -13.69 12.92
CA ILE A 106 6.69 -12.91 14.03
C ILE A 106 8.17 -12.58 13.82
N LEU A 107 8.99 -13.55 13.43
CA LEU A 107 10.42 -13.35 13.20
C LEU A 107 10.70 -12.37 12.05
N ILE A 108 9.91 -12.42 10.97
CA ILE A 108 10.02 -11.46 9.87
C ILE A 108 9.52 -10.08 10.34
N GLY A 109 8.44 -10.02 11.13
CA GLY A 109 7.98 -8.78 11.76
C GLY A 109 9.03 -8.11 12.65
N ILE A 110 9.83 -8.90 13.37
CA ILE A 110 11.00 -8.41 14.12
C ILE A 110 12.05 -7.85 13.15
N LEU A 111 12.39 -8.55 12.07
CA LEU A 111 13.34 -8.05 11.05
C LEU A 111 12.87 -6.73 10.41
N VAL A 112 11.56 -6.57 10.18
CA VAL A 112 10.95 -5.31 9.71
C VAL A 112 11.22 -4.19 10.70
N ASN A 113 10.91 -4.40 11.98
CA ASN A 113 11.12 -3.39 13.02
C ASN A 113 12.62 -3.04 13.14
N MET A 114 13.50 -4.04 13.17
CA MET A 114 14.94 -3.82 13.23
C MET A 114 15.48 -3.02 12.04
N SER A 115 14.99 -3.30 10.83
CA SER A 115 15.35 -2.56 9.61
C SER A 115 14.83 -1.12 9.65
N THR A 116 13.64 -0.91 10.21
CA THR A 116 13.03 0.42 10.34
C THR A 116 13.77 1.28 11.38
N MET A 117 14.19 0.69 12.50
CA MET A 117 14.82 1.41 13.61
C MET A 117 16.31 1.73 13.37
N SER A 118 16.99 0.99 12.49
CA SER A 118 18.43 1.13 12.26
C SER A 118 18.79 0.91 10.80
N LYS A 119 19.32 1.96 10.16
CA LYS A 119 19.80 1.90 8.78
C LYS A 119 20.93 0.90 8.63
N GLU A 120 21.83 0.82 9.62
CA GLU A 120 22.95 -0.10 9.62
C GLU A 120 22.48 -1.57 9.63
N ILE A 121 21.46 -1.88 10.42
CA ILE A 121 20.84 -3.22 10.43
C ILE A 121 20.12 -3.48 9.10
N CYS A 122 19.37 -2.50 8.59
CA CYS A 122 18.70 -2.60 7.29
C CYS A 122 19.70 -2.94 6.17
N HIS A 123 20.86 -2.26 6.15
CA HIS A 123 21.95 -2.57 5.23
C HIS A 123 22.50 -4.00 5.43
N LYS A 124 22.68 -4.45 6.67
CA LYS A 124 23.13 -5.83 6.95
C LYS A 124 22.16 -6.88 6.42
N ILE A 125 20.86 -6.67 6.62
CA ILE A 125 19.82 -7.58 6.12
C ILE A 125 19.79 -7.57 4.59
N LEU A 126 19.78 -6.38 3.96
CA LEU A 126 19.79 -6.25 2.50
C LEU A 126 21.05 -6.86 1.86
N ASN A 127 22.22 -6.71 2.50
CA ASN A 127 23.47 -7.31 2.03
C ASN A 127 23.52 -8.84 2.22
N ASN A 128 22.62 -9.42 3.01
CA ASN A 128 22.42 -10.86 3.06
C ASN A 128 21.55 -11.32 1.89
N THR A 129 22.11 -11.26 0.68
CA THR A 129 21.41 -11.59 -0.58
C THR A 129 20.79 -12.99 -0.57
N SER A 130 21.44 -13.95 0.11
CA SER A 130 20.91 -15.30 0.32
C SER A 130 19.58 -15.29 1.05
N LEU A 131 19.46 -14.50 2.14
CA LEU A 131 18.21 -14.34 2.86
C LEU A 131 17.16 -13.64 1.98
N ILE A 132 17.53 -12.57 1.27
CA ILE A 132 16.61 -11.84 0.40
C ILE A 132 16.05 -12.74 -0.71
N HIS A 133 16.90 -13.53 -1.39
CA HIS A 133 16.47 -14.52 -2.38
C HIS A 133 15.50 -15.54 -1.80
N TYR A 134 15.78 -16.04 -0.60
CA TYR A 134 14.90 -17.01 0.05
C TYR A 134 13.54 -16.39 0.41
N LEU A 135 13.52 -15.17 0.93
CA LEU A 135 12.27 -14.47 1.23
C LEU A 135 11.45 -14.19 -0.04
N LEU A 136 12.08 -13.81 -1.16
CA LEU A 136 11.39 -13.58 -2.44
C LEU A 136 10.83 -14.88 -3.05
N PHE A 137 11.67 -15.90 -3.19
CA PHE A 137 11.37 -17.06 -4.04
C PHE A 137 10.83 -18.27 -3.28
N ASN A 138 11.10 -18.39 -1.97
CA ASN A 138 10.59 -19.48 -1.14
C ASN A 138 9.41 -19.01 -0.29
N VAL A 139 9.56 -17.91 0.45
CA VAL A 139 8.52 -17.45 1.37
C VAL A 139 7.38 -16.76 0.60
N LEU A 140 7.66 -15.62 -0.04
CA LEU A 140 6.64 -14.82 -0.72
C LEU A 140 5.98 -15.57 -1.88
N SER A 141 6.77 -16.23 -2.73
CA SER A 141 6.24 -16.90 -3.93
C SER A 141 5.47 -18.18 -3.64
N GLN A 142 5.76 -18.91 -2.55
CA GLN A 142 5.22 -20.26 -2.33
C GLN A 142 4.28 -20.37 -1.12
N MET A 143 4.44 -19.54 -0.08
CA MET A 143 3.56 -19.62 1.09
C MET A 143 2.15 -19.11 0.77
N ALA A 144 1.17 -19.63 1.50
CA ALA A 144 -0.23 -19.21 1.46
C ALA A 144 -0.65 -18.37 2.68
N ASP A 145 0.16 -18.37 3.74
CA ASP A 145 -0.14 -17.66 4.98
C ASP A 145 -0.10 -16.14 4.78
N VAL A 146 -1.28 -15.51 4.85
CA VAL A 146 -1.47 -14.08 4.59
C VAL A 146 -0.66 -13.18 5.54
N PRO A 147 -0.65 -13.41 6.86
CA PRO A 147 0.15 -12.62 7.78
C PRO A 147 1.65 -12.69 7.46
N THR A 148 2.21 -13.88 7.22
CA THR A 148 3.62 -14.05 6.86
C THR A 148 3.98 -13.31 5.58
N ILE A 149 3.17 -13.47 4.52
CA ILE A 149 3.36 -12.76 3.25
C ILE A 149 3.36 -11.26 3.47
N THR A 150 2.42 -10.76 4.28
CA THR A 150 2.32 -9.33 4.60
C THR A 150 3.60 -8.81 5.24
N GLN A 151 4.18 -9.54 6.20
CA GLN A 151 5.45 -9.12 6.83
C GLN A 151 6.63 -9.15 5.85
N VAL A 152 6.69 -10.10 4.91
CA VAL A 152 7.73 -10.12 3.88
C VAL A 152 7.64 -8.89 2.98
N ILE A 153 6.44 -8.56 2.52
CA ILE A 153 6.23 -7.38 1.67
C ILE A 153 6.58 -6.10 2.45
N ARG A 154 6.19 -5.99 3.72
CA ARG A 154 6.58 -4.87 4.60
C ARG A 154 8.10 -4.74 4.74
N LEU A 155 8.84 -5.85 4.82
CA LEU A 155 10.30 -5.80 4.90
C LEU A 155 10.91 -5.22 3.62
N PHE A 156 10.41 -5.64 2.46
CA PHE A 156 10.88 -5.11 1.17
C PHE A 156 10.46 -3.67 0.95
N ASP A 157 9.29 -3.28 1.43
CA ASP A 157 8.82 -1.90 1.44
C ASP A 157 9.77 -0.98 2.24
N VAL A 158 10.24 -1.43 3.41
CA VAL A 158 11.27 -0.72 4.19
C VAL A 158 12.53 -0.45 3.35
N PHE A 159 12.92 -1.36 2.47
CA PHE A 159 14.09 -1.17 1.60
C PHE A 159 13.90 -0.07 0.55
N LEU A 160 12.66 0.31 0.22
CA LEU A 160 12.35 1.37 -0.74
C LEU A 160 12.27 2.76 -0.09
N THR A 161 12.27 2.87 1.24
CA THR A 161 12.01 4.12 1.96
C THR A 161 13.10 5.19 1.88
N THR A 162 14.38 4.80 1.77
CA THR A 162 15.51 5.76 1.72
C THR A 162 16.32 5.59 0.44
N ASN A 163 16.78 6.71 -0.15
CA ASN A 163 17.41 6.69 -1.47
C ASN A 163 18.60 5.73 -1.61
N GLU A 164 19.45 5.62 -0.58
CA GLU A 164 20.62 4.73 -0.62
C GLU A 164 20.23 3.25 -0.56
N ILE A 165 19.34 2.88 0.37
CA ILE A 165 18.87 1.50 0.53
C ILE A 165 18.03 1.08 -0.68
N LYS A 166 17.17 1.99 -1.16
CA LYS A 166 16.35 1.80 -2.36
C LYS A 166 17.22 1.49 -3.57
N LEU A 167 18.26 2.30 -3.80
CA LEU A 167 19.17 2.08 -4.92
C LEU A 167 19.84 0.70 -4.85
N ASN A 168 20.29 0.28 -3.65
CA ASN A 168 20.91 -1.03 -3.48
C ASN A 168 19.92 -2.18 -3.71
N PHE A 169 18.69 -2.07 -3.20
CA PHE A 169 17.67 -3.10 -3.38
C PHE A 169 17.22 -3.19 -4.84
N VAL A 170 16.95 -2.05 -5.50
CA VAL A 170 16.63 -2.01 -6.94
C VAL A 170 17.76 -2.61 -7.77
N ASN A 171 19.01 -2.28 -7.49
CA ASN A 171 20.15 -2.86 -8.20
C ASN A 171 20.25 -4.37 -8.01
N PHE A 172 19.96 -4.87 -6.81
CA PHE A 172 19.89 -6.31 -6.53
C PHE A 172 18.79 -7.00 -7.37
N LEU A 173 17.58 -6.44 -7.42
CA LEU A 173 16.51 -7.00 -8.24
C LEU A 173 16.87 -6.95 -9.73
N LYS A 174 17.49 -5.85 -10.18
CA LYS A 174 17.94 -5.67 -11.57
C LYS A 174 19.04 -6.63 -11.96
N SER A 175 20.01 -6.93 -11.08
CA SER A 175 21.06 -7.90 -11.41
C SER A 175 20.45 -9.26 -11.68
N ASP A 176 19.53 -9.72 -10.83
CA ASP A 176 18.86 -11.00 -11.01
C ASP A 176 17.98 -11.01 -12.28
N LEU A 177 17.28 -9.92 -12.57
CA LEU A 177 16.40 -9.77 -13.74
C LEU A 177 17.16 -9.60 -15.06
N THR A 178 18.32 -8.94 -15.05
CA THR A 178 19.13 -8.74 -16.25
C THR A 178 19.73 -10.06 -16.71
N ASP A 179 20.14 -10.91 -15.77
CA ASP A 179 20.60 -12.26 -16.07
C ASP A 179 19.49 -13.11 -16.75
N LEU A 180 18.21 -12.84 -16.47
CA LEU A 180 17.06 -13.50 -17.14
C LEU A 180 16.93 -13.20 -18.63
N LEU A 181 17.10 -11.93 -19.01
CA LEU A 181 16.87 -11.50 -20.40
C LEU A 181 17.91 -12.06 -21.37
N SER A 182 19.00 -12.62 -20.83
CA SER A 182 20.02 -13.35 -21.58
C SER A 182 19.71 -14.83 -21.83
N ILE A 183 18.83 -15.48 -21.04
CA ILE A 183 18.62 -16.94 -21.08
C ILE A 183 17.15 -17.30 -20.80
N GLU A 184 16.39 -17.65 -21.86
CA GLU A 184 14.93 -17.92 -21.79
C GLU A 184 14.50 -19.18 -21.00
N ASN A 185 15.43 -20.03 -20.50
CA ASN A 185 15.08 -21.34 -19.93
C ASN A 185 15.67 -21.65 -18.53
N ASP A 186 16.14 -20.64 -17.79
CA ASP A 186 16.79 -20.87 -16.49
C ASP A 186 15.81 -20.79 -15.30
N GLU A 187 16.14 -21.51 -14.22
CA GLU A 187 15.37 -21.61 -12.97
C GLU A 187 15.02 -20.22 -12.37
N ILE A 188 15.95 -19.27 -12.49
CA ILE A 188 15.79 -17.89 -12.02
C ILE A 188 14.62 -17.21 -12.76
N SER A 189 14.47 -17.44 -14.07
CA SER A 189 13.40 -16.86 -14.90
C SER A 189 12.04 -17.35 -14.45
N LEU A 190 11.95 -18.66 -14.15
CA LEU A 190 10.75 -19.26 -13.63
C LEU A 190 10.37 -18.70 -12.25
N ASN A 191 11.35 -18.46 -11.38
CA ASN A 191 11.10 -17.91 -10.04
C ASN A 191 10.58 -16.47 -10.10
N TRP A 192 11.14 -15.63 -10.96
CA TRP A 192 10.63 -14.27 -11.18
C TRP A 192 9.23 -14.25 -11.78
N LYS A 193 8.96 -15.12 -12.76
CA LYS A 193 7.62 -15.27 -13.31
C LYS A 193 6.61 -15.66 -12.23
N LYS A 194 6.94 -16.64 -11.39
CA LYS A 194 6.09 -17.03 -10.24
C LYS A 194 5.88 -15.90 -9.25
N LEU A 195 6.92 -15.10 -8.98
CA LEU A 195 6.83 -13.95 -8.07
C LEU A 195 5.87 -12.88 -8.63
N ILE A 196 5.99 -12.54 -9.92
CA ILE A 196 5.07 -11.59 -10.58
C ILE A 196 3.64 -12.15 -10.57
N GLU A 197 3.46 -13.42 -10.94
CA GLU A 197 2.17 -14.11 -10.88
C GLU A 197 1.58 -14.11 -9.46
N LYS A 198 2.42 -14.22 -8.43
CA LYS A 198 1.99 -14.15 -7.02
C LYS A 198 1.48 -12.77 -6.66
N PHE A 199 2.16 -11.70 -7.04
CA PHE A 199 1.68 -10.33 -6.82
C PHE A 199 0.34 -10.09 -7.52
N PHE A 200 0.22 -10.52 -8.77
CA PHE A 200 -1.03 -10.44 -9.54
C PHE A 200 -2.15 -11.24 -8.90
N TYR A 201 -1.86 -12.45 -8.43
CA TYR A 201 -2.81 -13.28 -7.69
C TYR A 201 -3.31 -12.59 -6.43
N ILE A 202 -2.41 -11.97 -5.64
CA ILE A 202 -2.77 -11.22 -4.43
C ILE A 202 -3.70 -10.05 -4.78
N LEU A 203 -3.35 -9.22 -5.77
CA LEU A 203 -4.16 -8.07 -6.20
C LEU A 203 -5.56 -8.49 -6.66
N ASP A 204 -5.67 -9.62 -7.36
CA ASP A 204 -6.94 -10.06 -7.95
C ASP A 204 -7.83 -10.84 -6.96
N ASN A 205 -7.24 -11.56 -6.00
CA ASN A 205 -7.96 -12.55 -5.19
C ASN A 205 -7.94 -12.28 -3.67
N SER A 206 -7.09 -11.38 -3.17
CA SER A 206 -7.03 -11.14 -1.73
C SER A 206 -8.28 -10.43 -1.23
N LEU A 207 -8.86 -10.93 -0.13
CA LEU A 207 -9.91 -10.26 0.63
C LEU A 207 -9.38 -9.65 1.93
N ASN A 208 -8.07 -9.73 2.16
CA ASN A 208 -7.41 -9.10 3.31
C ASN A 208 -6.98 -7.68 2.91
N ALA A 209 -7.55 -6.69 3.58
CA ALA A 209 -7.31 -5.27 3.30
C ALA A 209 -5.84 -4.89 3.52
N ASP A 210 -5.23 -5.33 4.61
CA ASP A 210 -3.84 -5.01 4.95
C ASP A 210 -2.87 -5.58 3.90
N LEU A 211 -3.09 -6.82 3.45
CA LEU A 211 -2.30 -7.44 2.41
C LEU A 211 -2.48 -6.71 1.07
N LEU A 212 -3.70 -6.32 0.71
CA LEU A 212 -3.95 -5.53 -0.51
C LEU A 212 -3.24 -4.18 -0.44
N ASP A 213 -3.39 -3.44 0.64
CA ASP A 213 -2.81 -2.10 0.83
C ASP A 213 -1.28 -2.18 0.79
N THR A 214 -0.70 -3.11 1.55
CA THR A 214 0.76 -3.33 1.59
C THR A 214 1.30 -3.73 0.23
N THR A 215 0.62 -4.66 -0.47
CA THR A 215 1.05 -5.11 -1.81
C THR A 215 0.95 -3.98 -2.84
N SER A 216 -0.12 -3.20 -2.81
CA SER A 216 -0.33 -2.11 -3.76
C SER A 216 0.67 -0.97 -3.56
N GLN A 217 0.95 -0.63 -2.29
CA GLN A 217 1.96 0.36 -1.93
C GLN A 217 3.35 -0.10 -2.39
N PHE A 218 3.75 -1.32 -2.02
CA PHE A 218 5.05 -1.87 -2.40
C PHE A 218 5.24 -1.91 -3.92
N LEU A 219 4.21 -2.36 -4.66
CA LEU A 219 4.29 -2.39 -6.12
C LEU A 219 4.40 -0.99 -6.72
N PHE A 220 3.64 -0.01 -6.21
CA PHE A 220 3.77 1.39 -6.62
C PHE A 220 5.20 1.90 -6.41
N ASP A 221 5.72 1.79 -5.19
CA ASP A 221 7.05 2.29 -4.86
C ASP A 221 8.15 1.57 -5.65
N LEU A 222 7.94 0.28 -5.95
CA LEU A 222 8.87 -0.50 -6.75
C LEU A 222 8.88 -0.07 -8.23
N ILE A 223 7.72 0.08 -8.86
CA ILE A 223 7.65 0.49 -10.28
C ILE A 223 8.02 1.96 -10.47
N ASP A 224 7.77 2.82 -9.48
CA ASP A 224 8.19 4.24 -9.50
C ASP A 224 9.70 4.40 -9.29
N SER A 225 10.37 3.38 -8.73
CA SER A 225 11.79 3.47 -8.41
C SER A 225 12.74 3.38 -9.61
N ASP A 226 12.36 2.70 -10.70
CA ASP A 226 13.24 2.44 -11.86
C ASP A 226 12.49 2.05 -13.14
N ASP A 227 12.83 2.67 -14.27
CA ASP A 227 12.22 2.44 -15.57
C ASP A 227 12.32 0.98 -16.07
N PHE A 228 13.39 0.26 -15.71
CA PHE A 228 13.53 -1.14 -16.11
C PHE A 228 12.48 -2.00 -15.40
N LEU A 229 12.30 -1.81 -14.09
CA LEU A 229 11.28 -2.53 -13.32
C LEU A 229 9.87 -2.17 -13.79
N LEU A 230 9.62 -0.89 -14.06
CA LEU A 230 8.36 -0.43 -14.66
C LEU A 230 8.04 -1.19 -15.96
N ASN A 231 9.02 -1.33 -16.87
CA ASN A 231 8.85 -2.07 -18.12
C ASN A 231 8.63 -3.57 -17.88
N VAL A 232 9.33 -4.19 -16.92
CA VAL A 232 9.10 -5.61 -16.57
C VAL A 232 7.66 -5.84 -16.13
N PHE A 233 7.15 -5.02 -15.21
CA PHE A 233 5.79 -5.17 -14.68
C PHE A 233 4.70 -4.75 -15.69
N SER A 234 4.97 -3.77 -16.56
CA SER A 234 4.03 -3.30 -17.59
C SER A 234 4.03 -4.15 -18.87
N SER A 235 4.93 -5.13 -18.99
CA SER A 235 4.98 -6.05 -20.13
C SER A 235 3.72 -6.92 -20.29
N ASP A 236 3.02 -7.23 -19.19
CA ASP A 236 1.71 -7.88 -19.22
C ASP A 236 0.60 -6.85 -18.97
N SER A 237 -0.21 -6.60 -20.00
CA SER A 237 -1.37 -5.70 -19.92
C SER A 237 -2.36 -6.04 -18.79
N LYS A 238 -2.36 -7.27 -18.28
CA LYS A 238 -3.21 -7.68 -17.16
C LYS A 238 -2.87 -6.97 -15.85
N ILE A 239 -1.68 -6.39 -15.70
CA ILE A 239 -1.35 -5.59 -14.51
C ILE A 239 -2.40 -4.50 -14.24
N VAL A 240 -2.95 -3.91 -15.31
CA VAL A 240 -4.02 -2.90 -15.21
C VAL A 240 -5.31 -3.52 -14.68
N ASP A 241 -5.67 -4.73 -15.15
CA ASP A 241 -6.83 -5.47 -14.64
C ASP A 241 -6.67 -5.71 -13.14
N TYR A 242 -5.50 -6.19 -12.71
CA TYR A 242 -5.22 -6.54 -11.32
C TYR A 242 -5.22 -5.34 -10.38
N ILE A 243 -4.60 -4.21 -10.77
CA ILE A 243 -4.64 -2.97 -10.00
C ILE A 243 -6.08 -2.47 -9.86
N CYS A 244 -6.87 -2.49 -10.93
CA CYS A 244 -8.26 -2.04 -10.89
C CYS A 244 -9.14 -2.98 -10.05
N SER A 245 -8.99 -4.30 -10.18
CA SER A 245 -9.66 -5.31 -9.36
C SER A 245 -9.34 -5.13 -7.87
N ALA A 246 -8.07 -4.92 -7.54
CA ALA A 246 -7.61 -4.67 -6.17
C ALA A 246 -8.26 -3.41 -5.60
N ALA A 247 -8.26 -2.30 -6.35
CA ALA A 247 -8.87 -1.04 -5.94
C ALA A 247 -10.38 -1.20 -5.65
N MET A 248 -11.12 -1.83 -6.57
CA MET A 248 -12.56 -2.09 -6.40
C MET A 248 -12.85 -3.01 -5.22
N THR A 249 -12.04 -4.07 -5.03
CA THR A 249 -12.18 -5.01 -3.91
C THR A 249 -11.90 -4.34 -2.58
N ARG A 250 -10.78 -3.62 -2.48
CA ARG A 250 -10.34 -2.92 -1.28
C ARG A 250 -11.39 -1.91 -0.81
N PHE A 251 -11.95 -1.16 -1.75
CA PHE A 251 -13.01 -0.21 -1.47
C PHE A 251 -14.32 -0.89 -1.02
N SER A 252 -14.67 -2.01 -1.64
CA SER A 252 -15.85 -2.79 -1.26
C SER A 252 -15.76 -3.38 0.15
N LEU A 253 -14.55 -3.72 0.62
CA LEU A 253 -14.29 -4.20 1.98
C LEU A 253 -14.54 -3.09 3.02
N ASP A 254 -14.08 -1.86 2.76
CA ASP A 254 -14.26 -0.73 3.67
C ASP A 254 -15.75 -0.39 3.86
N HIS A 255 -16.52 -0.29 2.77
CA HIS A 255 -17.95 -0.01 2.87
C HIS A 255 -18.74 -1.06 3.65
N LYS A 256 -18.44 -2.34 3.49
CA LYS A 256 -19.11 -3.40 4.26
C LYS A 256 -18.85 -3.23 5.76
N SER A 257 -17.64 -2.86 6.16
CA SER A 257 -17.28 -2.65 7.57
C SER A 257 -18.06 -1.48 8.20
N LYS A 258 -18.21 -0.38 7.46
CA LYS A 258 -18.91 0.83 7.93
C LYS A 258 -20.42 0.65 8.04
N VAL A 259 -21.04 -0.04 7.07
CA VAL A 259 -22.48 -0.37 7.12
C VAL A 259 -22.79 -1.26 8.33
N TYR A 260 -21.94 -2.26 8.62
CA TYR A 260 -22.14 -3.16 9.76
C TYR A 260 -22.07 -2.43 11.11
N ASN A 261 -21.16 -1.46 11.25
CA ASN A 261 -21.02 -0.69 12.49
C ASN A 261 -22.19 0.27 12.77
N SER A 262 -22.86 0.79 11.73
CA SER A 262 -24.06 1.61 11.89
C SER A 262 -25.28 0.84 12.42
N SER A 263 -25.33 -0.48 12.22
CA SER A 263 -26.46 -1.34 12.62
C SER A 263 -26.47 -1.72 14.11
N LYS A 264 -25.40 -1.43 14.87
CA LYS A 264 -25.33 -1.72 16.32
C LYS A 264 -26.01 -0.68 17.22
N PHE A 265 -26.65 0.36 16.65
CA PHE A 265 -27.33 1.42 17.41
C PHE A 265 -28.85 1.27 17.58
N THR A 266 -29.45 0.12 17.24
CA THR A 266 -30.90 -0.11 17.44
C THR A 266 -31.19 -1.32 18.32
N ASN A 267 -31.03 -1.15 19.62
CA ASN A 267 -31.71 -1.97 20.63
C ASN A 267 -32.43 -1.07 21.64
N ARG A 268 -33.40 -0.28 21.15
CA ARG A 268 -34.59 0.11 21.91
C ARG A 268 -35.81 0.02 20.99
N THR A 269 -36.86 -0.59 21.53
CA THR A 269 -38.08 -1.08 20.88
C THR A 269 -38.83 -0.03 20.03
N PRO A 270 -39.55 -0.48 18.98
CA PRO A 270 -40.15 0.40 17.97
C PRO A 270 -41.49 0.97 18.45
N ASN A 271 -41.67 2.29 18.32
CA ASN A 271 -42.98 2.91 18.36
C ASN A 271 -43.48 3.08 16.91
N VAL A 272 -44.56 2.37 16.60
CA VAL A 272 -45.18 2.27 15.28
C VAL A 272 -45.95 3.55 14.97
N SER A 273 -45.35 4.51 14.25
CA SER A 273 -46.08 5.56 13.51
C SER A 273 -45.23 6.50 12.63
N GLN A 274 -44.08 6.05 12.10
CA GLN A 274 -43.35 6.86 11.12
C GLN A 274 -43.08 6.06 9.85
N THR A 275 -43.65 6.58 8.75
CA THR A 275 -43.35 6.27 7.35
C THR A 275 -41.85 6.08 7.13
N PRO A 276 -41.42 5.15 6.25
CA PRO A 276 -40.02 4.87 6.03
C PRO A 276 -39.36 6.10 5.41
N LYS A 277 -38.62 6.86 6.23
CA LYS A 277 -37.57 7.73 5.70
C LYS A 277 -36.52 6.81 5.12
N VAL A 278 -36.34 6.94 3.81
CA VAL A 278 -35.20 6.41 3.06
C VAL A 278 -33.95 6.72 3.89
N LEU A 279 -33.22 5.67 4.30
CA LEU A 279 -31.88 5.79 4.85
C LEU A 279 -30.96 6.21 3.70
N GLU A 280 -31.01 7.49 3.32
CA GLU A 280 -29.91 8.15 2.63
C GLU A 280 -28.81 8.32 3.67
N THR A 281 -27.87 7.37 3.69
CA THR A 281 -26.65 7.47 4.47
C THR A 281 -25.82 8.61 3.92
N GLN A 282 -25.89 9.78 4.55
CA GLN A 282 -24.91 10.84 4.36
C GLN A 282 -23.53 10.29 4.77
N ILE A 283 -22.64 10.15 3.80
CA ILE A 283 -21.22 9.82 4.01
C ILE A 283 -20.60 11.00 4.76
N SER A 284 -19.91 10.74 5.88
CA SER A 284 -19.31 11.80 6.70
C SER A 284 -18.01 12.35 6.07
N GLN A 285 -17.53 13.52 6.51
CA GLN A 285 -16.28 14.10 6.01
C GLN A 285 -15.06 13.21 6.28
N GLU A 286 -15.03 12.51 7.42
CA GLU A 286 -13.99 11.53 7.74
C GLU A 286 -13.99 10.35 6.76
N ASP A 287 -15.16 9.98 6.24
CA ASP A 287 -15.27 8.91 5.26
C ASP A 287 -14.68 9.29 3.90
N ILE A 288 -14.79 10.54 3.46
CA ILE A 288 -14.23 11.01 2.18
C ILE A 288 -12.69 11.01 2.22
N GLY A 289 -12.09 11.57 3.27
CA GLY A 289 -10.63 11.55 3.43
C GLY A 289 -10.06 10.14 3.50
N THR A 290 -10.80 9.21 4.12
CA THR A 290 -10.45 7.79 4.12
C THR A 290 -10.52 7.21 2.71
N ILE A 291 -11.59 7.48 1.96
CA ILE A 291 -11.77 6.99 0.58
C ILE A 291 -10.66 7.49 -0.34
N ASP A 292 -10.29 8.76 -0.26
CA ASP A 292 -9.22 9.32 -1.09
C ASP A 292 -7.86 8.71 -0.79
N THR A 293 -7.57 8.47 0.49
CA THR A 293 -6.34 7.77 0.91
C THR A 293 -6.31 6.34 0.36
N LEU A 294 -7.45 5.65 0.34
CA LEU A 294 -7.55 4.27 -0.14
C LEU A 294 -7.29 4.13 -1.64
N PHE A 295 -7.77 5.08 -2.45
CA PHE A 295 -7.58 5.02 -3.90
C PHE A 295 -6.24 5.57 -4.38
N ASN A 296 -5.57 6.41 -3.57
CA ASN A 296 -4.35 7.11 -3.97
C ASN A 296 -3.29 6.15 -4.51
N ASN A 297 -3.00 5.08 -3.78
CA ASN A 297 -1.96 4.12 -4.16
C ASN A 297 -2.26 3.43 -5.50
N TYR A 298 -3.54 3.14 -5.77
CA TYR A 298 -3.95 2.52 -7.03
C TYR A 298 -3.88 3.50 -8.19
N PHE A 299 -4.31 4.75 -7.99
CA PHE A 299 -4.22 5.76 -9.05
C PHE A 299 -2.79 6.21 -9.32
N LEU A 300 -1.95 6.29 -8.30
CA LEU A 300 -0.51 6.51 -8.44
C LEU A 300 0.14 5.37 -9.22
N CYS A 301 -0.18 4.11 -8.93
CA CYS A 301 0.21 2.96 -9.74
C CYS A 301 -0.15 3.13 -11.23
N LEU A 302 -1.41 3.46 -11.53
CA LEU A 302 -1.87 3.67 -12.91
C LEU A 302 -1.19 4.87 -13.58
N GLN A 303 -0.93 5.94 -12.82
CA GLN A 303 -0.19 7.10 -13.31
C GLN A 303 1.25 6.71 -13.65
N THR A 304 1.96 5.98 -12.79
CA THR A 304 3.33 5.54 -13.07
C THR A 304 3.37 4.64 -14.30
N LEU A 305 2.41 3.72 -14.46
CA LEU A 305 2.28 2.93 -15.69
C LEU A 305 2.11 3.82 -16.94
N SER A 306 1.40 4.94 -16.83
CA SER A 306 1.20 5.85 -17.96
C SER A 306 2.47 6.54 -18.45
N THR A 307 3.54 6.54 -17.65
CA THR A 307 4.81 7.19 -17.99
C THR A 307 5.70 6.35 -18.91
N SER A 308 5.49 5.04 -19.01
CA SER A 308 6.20 4.17 -19.96
C SER A 308 5.37 3.87 -21.20
N GLU A 309 6.03 3.63 -22.34
CA GLU A 309 5.33 3.28 -23.59
C GLU A 309 4.52 1.98 -23.42
N GLN A 310 5.11 0.96 -22.78
CA GLN A 310 4.47 -0.33 -22.55
C GLN A 310 3.27 -0.20 -21.60
N GLY A 311 3.43 0.56 -20.52
CA GLY A 311 2.35 0.80 -19.55
C GLY A 311 1.23 1.65 -20.13
N ALA A 312 1.54 2.67 -20.94
CA ALA A 312 0.54 3.44 -21.68
C ALA A 312 -0.25 2.54 -22.66
N MET A 313 0.42 1.63 -23.36
CA MET A 313 -0.24 0.65 -24.24
C MET A 313 -1.10 -0.35 -23.45
N ALA A 314 -0.64 -0.80 -22.28
CA ALA A 314 -1.42 -1.63 -21.38
C ALA A 314 -2.69 -0.92 -20.92
N LEU A 315 -2.59 0.32 -20.43
CA LEU A 315 -3.72 1.16 -20.03
C LEU A 315 -4.71 1.35 -21.18
N PHE A 316 -4.21 1.68 -22.38
CA PHE A 316 -5.03 1.84 -23.56
C PHE A 316 -5.80 0.55 -23.91
N SER A 317 -5.12 -0.60 -23.88
CA SER A 317 -5.75 -1.90 -24.15
C SER A 317 -6.84 -2.27 -23.13
N LYS A 318 -6.77 -1.72 -21.92
CA LYS A 318 -7.68 -1.94 -20.79
C LYS A 318 -8.50 -0.70 -20.42
N CYS A 319 -8.65 0.23 -21.36
CA CYS A 319 -9.28 1.53 -21.13
C CYS A 319 -10.68 1.43 -20.50
N GLU A 320 -11.50 0.44 -20.91
CA GLU A 320 -12.84 0.21 -20.34
C GLU A 320 -12.80 -0.08 -18.84
N ILE A 321 -11.83 -0.86 -18.38
CA ILE A 321 -11.69 -1.22 -16.95
C ILE A 321 -11.23 -0.02 -16.14
N VAL A 322 -10.28 0.76 -16.66
CA VAL A 322 -9.83 2.02 -16.04
C VAL A 322 -10.98 3.03 -15.96
N ILE A 323 -11.76 3.16 -17.03
CA ILE A 323 -12.98 3.96 -17.07
C ILE A 323 -13.99 3.49 -16.04
N ASN A 324 -14.19 2.17 -15.88
CA ASN A 324 -15.10 1.62 -14.88
C ASN A 324 -14.62 1.88 -13.45
N LEU A 325 -13.31 1.80 -13.19
CA LEU A 325 -12.73 2.18 -11.90
C LEU A 325 -12.97 3.66 -11.61
N PHE A 326 -12.76 4.54 -12.60
CA PHE A 326 -13.06 5.96 -12.44
C PHE A 326 -14.54 6.20 -12.22
N ASN A 327 -15.43 5.60 -13.01
CA ASN A 327 -16.88 5.70 -12.79
C ASN A 327 -17.26 5.19 -11.40
N PHE A 328 -16.65 4.12 -10.92
CA PHE A 328 -16.88 3.61 -9.58
C PHE A 328 -16.42 4.60 -8.51
N TYR A 329 -15.21 5.16 -8.64
CA TYR A 329 -14.72 6.21 -7.74
C TYR A 329 -15.65 7.43 -7.76
N LEU A 330 -16.05 7.89 -8.95
CA LEU A 330 -16.97 9.00 -9.15
C LEU A 330 -18.34 8.69 -8.56
N GLU A 331 -18.96 7.56 -8.84
CA GLU A 331 -20.26 7.17 -8.27
C GLU A 331 -20.26 7.07 -6.76
N LYS A 332 -19.10 6.84 -6.14
CA LYS A 332 -18.97 6.72 -4.70
C LYS A 332 -18.61 8.03 -4.02
N CYS A 333 -17.89 8.91 -4.73
CA CYS A 333 -17.48 10.22 -4.23
C CYS A 333 -18.42 11.36 -4.67
N LEU A 334 -19.15 11.26 -5.79
CA LEU A 334 -20.08 12.27 -6.33
C LEU A 334 -21.46 12.36 -5.68
N PRO A 335 -22.09 11.32 -5.13
CA PRO A 335 -23.37 11.48 -4.44
C PRO A 335 -23.27 12.51 -3.31
N THR A 336 -22.10 12.58 -2.66
CA THR A 336 -21.74 13.63 -1.70
C THR A 336 -21.52 15.01 -2.32
N PHE A 337 -21.16 15.11 -3.60
CA PHE A 337 -20.94 16.39 -4.28
C PHE A 337 -22.22 17.01 -4.86
N ASN A 338 -23.22 16.21 -5.28
CA ASN A 338 -24.46 16.73 -5.88
C ASN A 338 -25.44 17.36 -4.87
N ASP A 339 -25.42 16.92 -3.60
CA ASP A 339 -26.21 17.55 -2.53
C ASP A 339 -25.57 18.83 -1.97
N TRP A 340 -24.34 19.13 -2.37
CA TRP A 340 -23.65 20.37 -2.00
C TRP A 340 -24.01 21.47 -2.99
N GLU A 341 -25.22 21.99 -2.84
CA GLU A 341 -25.43 23.40 -3.19
C GLU A 341 -24.32 24.19 -2.52
N VAL A 342 -23.46 24.79 -3.34
CA VAL A 342 -22.34 25.69 -3.02
C VAL A 342 -22.78 26.75 -2.01
N LYS A 343 -22.85 26.39 -0.73
CA LYS A 343 -23.40 27.26 0.33
C LYS A 343 -22.36 27.82 1.27
N SER A 344 -21.09 27.42 1.18
CA SER A 344 -19.98 28.21 1.73
C SER A 344 -18.61 27.76 1.22
N SER A 345 -17.68 28.70 1.07
CA SER A 345 -16.25 28.42 0.84
C SER A 345 -15.58 27.68 2.00
N HIS A 346 -16.20 27.63 3.19
CA HIS A 346 -15.70 26.87 4.34
C HIS A 346 -15.98 25.37 4.24
N SER A 347 -17.11 24.96 3.63
CA SER A 347 -17.43 23.54 3.42
C SER A 347 -16.58 22.88 2.33
N LEU A 348 -16.15 23.64 1.31
CA LEU A 348 -15.22 23.16 0.28
C LEU A 348 -13.81 22.92 0.84
N LYS A 349 -13.33 23.78 1.74
CA LYS A 349 -11.99 23.69 2.37
C LYS A 349 -11.81 22.48 3.30
N ALA A 350 -12.89 21.96 3.88
CA ALA A 350 -12.83 20.89 4.86
C ALA A 350 -12.84 19.48 4.24
N CYS A 351 -13.11 19.35 2.93
CA CYS A 351 -13.47 18.07 2.31
C CYS A 351 -12.47 17.55 1.27
N VAL A 352 -11.56 18.40 0.77
CA VAL A 352 -10.60 18.01 -0.28
C VAL A 352 -9.22 17.98 0.35
N SER A 353 -8.69 16.78 0.55
CA SER A 353 -7.36 16.58 1.11
C SER A 353 -6.28 16.73 0.02
N ASN A 354 -5.01 16.72 0.40
CA ASN A 354 -3.92 16.69 -0.58
C ASN A 354 -4.01 15.42 -1.45
N GLU A 355 -4.45 14.31 -0.86
CA GLU A 355 -4.69 13.04 -1.55
C GLU A 355 -5.81 13.16 -2.60
N SER A 356 -6.90 13.90 -2.34
CA SER A 356 -7.94 14.14 -3.35
C SER A 356 -7.39 14.89 -4.58
N LEU A 357 -6.47 15.85 -4.36
CA LEU A 357 -5.81 16.58 -5.44
C LEU A 357 -4.82 15.69 -6.21
N GLN A 358 -4.09 14.82 -5.51
CA GLN A 358 -3.24 13.82 -6.14
C GLN A 358 -4.08 12.85 -7.00
N ASN A 359 -5.18 12.32 -6.47
CA ASN A 359 -6.12 11.49 -7.22
C ASN A 359 -6.59 12.18 -8.51
N PHE A 360 -6.94 13.47 -8.44
CA PHE A 360 -7.30 14.25 -9.63
C PHE A 360 -6.16 14.33 -10.67
N ILE A 361 -4.94 14.60 -10.22
CA ILE A 361 -3.75 14.65 -11.08
C ILE A 361 -3.49 13.28 -11.72
N CYS A 362 -3.57 12.20 -10.95
CA CYS A 362 -3.40 10.84 -11.43
C CYS A 362 -4.46 10.50 -12.50
N ILE A 363 -5.73 10.73 -12.19
CA ILE A 363 -6.87 10.45 -13.10
C ILE A 363 -6.70 11.23 -14.41
N THR A 364 -6.40 12.53 -14.34
CA THR A 364 -6.21 13.36 -15.55
C THR A 364 -4.99 12.93 -16.37
N SER A 365 -3.89 12.55 -15.72
CA SER A 365 -2.69 12.02 -16.39
C SER A 365 -3.00 10.71 -17.14
N VAL A 366 -3.66 9.77 -16.46
CA VAL A 366 -4.06 8.49 -17.06
C VAL A 366 -5.01 8.73 -18.23
N LEU A 367 -5.96 9.64 -18.10
CA LEU A 367 -6.90 9.95 -19.17
C LEU A 367 -6.26 10.61 -20.39
N ASN A 368 -5.20 11.40 -20.21
CA ASN A 368 -4.42 11.92 -21.32
C ASN A 368 -3.82 10.81 -22.18
N CYS A 369 -3.41 9.69 -21.57
CA CYS A 369 -2.91 8.52 -22.29
C CYS A 369 -4.02 7.71 -22.98
N LEU A 370 -5.26 7.76 -22.46
CA LEU A 370 -6.39 7.02 -23.02
C LEU A 370 -7.05 7.72 -24.20
N ILE A 371 -6.85 9.02 -24.39
CA ILE A 371 -7.46 9.76 -25.49
C ILE A 371 -6.48 9.80 -26.66
N PRO A 372 -6.80 9.18 -27.80
CA PRO A 372 -5.90 9.14 -28.95
C PRO A 372 -5.59 10.55 -29.45
N ASP A 373 -4.35 10.77 -29.88
CA ASP A 373 -3.98 11.98 -30.62
C ASP A 373 -4.81 12.09 -31.91
N LYS A 374 -4.96 13.30 -32.46
CA LYS A 374 -5.85 13.63 -33.60
C LYS A 374 -5.64 12.75 -34.84
N ASP A 375 -4.47 12.12 -34.95
CA ASP A 375 -4.05 11.30 -36.08
C ASP A 375 -4.23 9.78 -35.88
N ALA A 376 -4.68 9.33 -34.70
CA ALA A 376 -4.86 7.90 -34.42
C ALA A 376 -6.20 7.38 -34.94
N THR A 377 -6.16 6.39 -35.82
CA THR A 377 -7.33 5.75 -36.47
C THR A 377 -8.17 4.88 -35.52
N ASN A 378 -7.69 4.62 -34.31
CA ASN A 378 -8.39 3.87 -33.27
C ASN A 378 -9.11 4.82 -32.31
N VAL A 379 -10.25 5.36 -32.74
CA VAL A 379 -11.13 6.14 -31.86
C VAL A 379 -11.73 5.19 -30.82
N ILE A 380 -11.27 5.26 -29.57
CA ILE A 380 -11.95 4.60 -28.45
C ILE A 380 -13.36 5.21 -28.38
N LYS A 381 -14.39 4.34 -28.48
CA LYS A 381 -15.77 4.73 -28.21
C LYS A 381 -15.94 4.83 -26.70
N ILE A 382 -15.54 5.96 -26.15
CA ILE A 382 -15.80 6.31 -24.77
C ILE A 382 -17.29 6.69 -24.66
N ASP A 383 -18.00 6.09 -23.70
CA ASP A 383 -19.43 6.34 -23.49
C ASP A 383 -19.71 7.82 -23.15
N GLU A 384 -20.84 8.33 -23.60
CA GLU A 384 -21.28 9.70 -23.32
C GLU A 384 -21.43 9.94 -21.82
N THR A 385 -21.87 8.90 -21.08
CA THR A 385 -22.00 8.94 -19.62
C THR A 385 -20.64 9.17 -18.95
N PHE A 386 -19.59 8.50 -19.43
CA PHE A 386 -18.24 8.69 -18.92
C PHE A 386 -17.75 10.11 -19.16
N PHE A 387 -17.92 10.66 -20.38
CA PHE A 387 -17.55 12.06 -20.64
C PHE A 387 -18.30 13.02 -19.72
N ARG A 388 -19.61 12.84 -19.54
CA ARG A 388 -20.40 13.68 -18.64
C ARG A 388 -19.89 13.60 -17.19
N SER A 389 -19.58 12.41 -16.68
CA SER A 389 -19.03 12.21 -15.34
C SER A 389 -17.64 12.84 -15.19
N LEU A 390 -16.76 12.62 -16.17
CA LEU A 390 -15.42 13.21 -16.21
C LEU A 390 -15.47 14.73 -16.25
N PHE A 391 -16.29 15.33 -17.12
CA PHE A 391 -16.41 16.77 -17.19
C PHE A 391 -17.06 17.37 -15.95
N THR A 392 -18.02 16.67 -15.34
CA THR A 392 -18.61 17.09 -14.05
C THR A 392 -17.54 17.11 -12.96
N PHE A 393 -16.70 16.08 -12.93
CA PHE A 393 -15.55 15.98 -12.03
C PHE A 393 -14.51 17.08 -12.28
N CYS A 394 -14.08 17.29 -13.54
CA CYS A 394 -13.17 18.37 -13.90
C CYS A 394 -13.74 19.75 -13.53
N LYS A 395 -15.03 20.00 -13.79
CA LYS A 395 -15.70 21.24 -13.41
C LYS A 395 -15.72 21.44 -11.90
N TYR A 396 -16.04 20.40 -11.13
CA TYR A 396 -16.01 20.45 -9.67
C TYR A 396 -14.63 20.87 -9.14
N PHE A 397 -13.57 20.24 -9.64
CA PHE A 397 -12.19 20.58 -9.26
C PHE A 397 -11.80 21.99 -9.71
N LEU A 398 -12.19 22.42 -10.91
CA LEU A 398 -11.97 23.79 -11.40
C LEU A 398 -12.66 24.85 -10.54
N ASP A 399 -13.92 24.62 -10.18
CA ASP A 399 -14.68 25.52 -9.29
C ASP A 399 -14.02 25.58 -7.90
N TYR A 400 -13.53 24.44 -7.38
CA TYR A 400 -12.74 24.40 -6.15
C TYR A 400 -11.41 25.17 -6.26
N PHE A 401 -10.67 25.01 -7.37
CA PHE A 401 -9.41 25.73 -7.61
C PHE A 401 -9.61 27.24 -7.63
N ASN A 402 -10.70 27.71 -8.23
CA ASN A 402 -11.07 29.12 -8.24
C ASN A 402 -11.32 29.66 -6.81
N GLU A 403 -11.91 28.85 -5.93
CA GLU A 403 -12.15 29.23 -4.53
C GLU A 403 -10.88 29.18 -3.66
N LEU A 404 -9.98 28.20 -3.86
CA LEU A 404 -8.69 28.15 -3.18
C LEU A 404 -7.79 29.33 -3.55
N SER A 405 -7.74 29.68 -4.83
CA SER A 405 -6.98 30.83 -5.36
C SER A 405 -7.42 32.15 -4.72
N LYS A 406 -8.74 32.31 -4.49
CA LYS A 406 -9.29 33.50 -3.80
C LYS A 406 -8.96 33.56 -2.31
N ALA A 407 -8.54 32.45 -1.70
CA ALA A 407 -8.37 32.35 -0.26
C ALA A 407 -6.95 32.64 0.26
N ASP A 408 -5.96 32.94 -0.61
CA ASP A 408 -4.53 33.14 -0.25
C ASP A 408 -3.95 32.00 0.64
N GLN A 409 -4.49 30.78 0.48
CA GLN A 409 -4.18 29.61 1.32
C GLN A 409 -3.46 28.49 0.56
N ILE A 410 -2.68 28.85 -0.46
CA ILE A 410 -1.94 27.89 -1.27
C ILE A 410 -0.50 27.82 -0.74
N ASN A 411 -0.17 26.73 -0.04
CA ASN A 411 1.25 26.41 0.23
C ASN A 411 1.95 26.00 -1.06
N GLU A 412 3.27 26.17 -1.15
CA GLU A 412 4.07 25.92 -2.37
C GLU A 412 3.84 24.53 -2.99
N SER A 413 3.66 23.49 -2.17
CA SER A 413 3.35 22.13 -2.64
C SER A 413 1.99 22.05 -3.36
N ILE A 414 0.98 22.75 -2.86
CA ILE A 414 -0.34 22.84 -3.50
C ILE A 414 -0.21 23.64 -4.80
N GLU A 415 0.59 24.71 -4.82
CA GLU A 415 0.81 25.51 -6.04
C GLU A 415 1.46 24.68 -7.17
N GLN A 416 2.43 23.83 -6.84
CA GLN A 416 3.07 22.94 -7.80
C GLN A 416 2.10 21.90 -8.36
N ASN A 417 1.32 21.25 -7.49
CA ASN A 417 0.29 20.30 -7.90
C ASN A 417 -0.79 20.96 -8.77
N LEU A 418 -1.16 22.20 -8.47
CA LEU A 418 -2.12 22.99 -9.26
C LEU A 418 -1.61 23.30 -10.67
N LYS A 419 -0.32 23.60 -10.84
CA LYS A 419 0.28 23.81 -12.17
C LYS A 419 0.21 22.56 -13.03
N ILE A 420 0.47 21.39 -12.43
CA ILE A 420 0.39 20.08 -13.10
C ILE A 420 -1.06 19.78 -13.49
N ALA A 421 -2.01 19.92 -12.56
CA ALA A 421 -3.44 19.71 -12.82
C ALA A 421 -3.95 20.58 -13.97
N LYS A 422 -3.54 21.85 -14.01
CA LYS A 422 -3.89 22.77 -15.11
C LYS A 422 -3.33 22.29 -16.45
N SER A 423 -2.06 21.90 -16.50
CA SER A 423 -1.43 21.38 -17.72
C SER A 423 -2.18 20.15 -18.24
N ASN A 424 -2.43 19.17 -17.35
CA ASN A 424 -3.12 17.94 -17.72
C ASN A 424 -4.52 18.19 -18.29
N MET A 425 -5.27 19.14 -17.70
CA MET A 425 -6.60 19.50 -18.20
C MET A 425 -6.54 20.19 -19.58
N VAL A 426 -5.54 21.03 -19.83
CA VAL A 426 -5.34 21.64 -21.15
C VAL A 426 -5.06 20.57 -22.20
N ASP A 427 -4.18 19.63 -21.90
CA ASP A 427 -3.84 18.52 -22.79
C ASP A 427 -5.05 17.61 -23.05
N LEU A 428 -5.82 17.29 -22.01
CA LEU A 428 -7.06 16.53 -22.10
C LEU A 428 -8.06 17.19 -23.07
N VAL A 429 -8.29 18.48 -22.89
CA VAL A 429 -9.19 19.28 -23.74
C VAL A 429 -8.70 19.30 -25.19
N ASN A 430 -7.39 19.46 -25.41
CA ASN A 430 -6.80 19.47 -26.74
C ASN A 430 -6.96 18.12 -27.46
N ASN A 431 -6.78 17.01 -26.75
CA ASN A 431 -6.95 15.66 -27.28
C ASN A 431 -8.44 15.38 -27.59
N LEU A 432 -9.36 15.86 -26.75
CA LEU A 432 -10.80 15.71 -26.97
C LEU A 432 -11.33 16.48 -28.18
N ASN A 433 -10.77 17.66 -28.49
CA ASN A 433 -11.16 18.50 -29.62
C ASN A 433 -11.01 17.82 -31.00
N GLY A 434 -10.43 16.62 -31.10
CA GLY A 434 -10.34 15.80 -32.31
C GLY A 434 -11.38 14.68 -32.48
N VAL A 435 -12.14 14.34 -31.42
CA VAL A 435 -13.07 13.20 -31.42
C VAL A 435 -14.43 13.59 -32.01
N LYS A 436 -15.21 12.64 -32.58
CA LYS A 436 -16.60 12.89 -32.99
C LYS A 436 -17.45 13.21 -31.75
N GLN A 437 -17.85 14.46 -31.58
CA GLN A 437 -18.53 14.97 -30.39
C GLN A 437 -20.03 15.22 -30.61
N ASP A 438 -20.84 15.03 -29.55
CA ASP A 438 -22.18 15.60 -29.45
C ASP A 438 -22.10 17.05 -28.90
N LYS A 439 -23.17 17.83 -29.08
CA LYS A 439 -23.33 19.21 -28.63
C LYS A 439 -23.03 19.39 -27.14
N ILE A 440 -23.39 18.42 -26.31
CA ILE A 440 -23.17 18.45 -24.85
C ILE A 440 -21.69 18.39 -24.51
N VAL A 441 -20.92 17.55 -25.22
CA VAL A 441 -19.47 17.44 -25.03
C VAL A 441 -18.78 18.75 -25.42
N ASN A 442 -19.20 19.39 -26.52
CA ASN A 442 -18.71 20.71 -26.92
C ASN A 442 -19.02 21.79 -25.88
N GLU A 443 -20.21 21.81 -25.30
CA GLU A 443 -20.60 22.77 -24.25
C GLU A 443 -19.77 22.59 -22.97
N LEU A 444 -19.45 21.34 -22.61
CA LEU A 444 -18.61 21.00 -21.47
C LEU A 444 -17.14 21.38 -21.70
N ILE A 445 -16.58 21.07 -22.89
CA ILE A 445 -15.24 21.50 -23.30
C ILE A 445 -15.11 23.02 -23.22
N ASN A 446 -16.06 23.75 -23.81
CA ASN A 446 -16.04 25.21 -23.78
C ASN A 446 -16.16 25.76 -22.34
N SER A 447 -16.91 25.08 -21.46
CA SER A 447 -17.00 25.46 -20.05
C SER A 447 -15.66 25.28 -19.34
N CYS A 448 -14.97 24.15 -19.55
CA CYS A 448 -13.63 23.92 -19.01
C CYS A 448 -12.59 24.91 -19.56
N ILE A 449 -12.60 25.20 -20.87
CA ILE A 449 -11.72 26.19 -21.51
C ILE A 449 -11.92 27.58 -20.91
N ASN A 450 -13.16 27.99 -20.66
CA ASN A 450 -13.46 29.31 -20.08
C ASN A 450 -13.06 29.42 -18.59
N LEU A 451 -12.98 28.30 -17.88
CA LEU A 451 -12.58 28.21 -16.47
C LEU A 451 -11.06 28.15 -16.29
N LEU A 452 -10.33 27.50 -17.20
CA LEU A 452 -8.86 27.40 -17.25
C LEU A 452 -8.21 28.73 -17.66
#